data_AF-A0A1G7ZGG7-F1
#
_entry.id   AF-A0A1G7ZGG7-F1
#
_cell.length_a   1.000
_cell.length_b   1.000
_cell.length_c   1.000
_cell.angle_alpha   90.00
_cell.angle_beta   90.00
_cell.angle_gamma   90.00
#
_symmetry.space_group_name_H-M   'P 1'
#
loop_
_entity.id
_entity.type
_entity.pdbx_description
1 polymer ?
#
loop_
_entity_poly.entity_id
_entity_poly.type
_entity_poly.pdbx_seq_one_letter_code
_entity_poly.pdbx_strand_id
1 'polypeptide(L)'
;MKKLMLALVALATVSFSACNNKAADKVDESKKEMADQRDAKAEVFPVMEFDEAMHDFGTVEEGEVVEHTFVFTNTGDAPLIVSDANASCGCTVPTWTEGAIAPG
;
A
#
# COMPACT_ATOMS: atom_id res chain seq x y z
N MET A 1 50.01 -18.60 -39.61
CA MET A 1 48.86 -18.99 -38.75
C MET A 1 48.82 -18.27 -37.40
N LYS A 2 49.94 -18.04 -36.69
CA LYS A 2 49.96 -17.23 -35.45
C LYS A 2 49.72 -15.73 -35.63
N LYS A 3 50.11 -15.15 -36.77
CA LYS A 3 49.89 -13.72 -37.09
C LYS A 3 48.47 -13.39 -37.62
N LEU A 4 47.74 -14.40 -38.11
CA LEU A 4 46.35 -14.24 -38.58
C LEU A 4 45.34 -14.38 -37.43
N MET A 5 45.69 -15.16 -36.40
CA MET A 5 44.94 -15.24 -35.14
C MET A 5 45.10 -13.98 -34.26
N LEU A 6 46.23 -13.27 -34.35
CA LEU A 6 46.47 -12.00 -33.63
C LEU A 6 45.70 -10.80 -34.21
N ALA A 7 45.39 -10.81 -35.51
CA ALA A 7 44.64 -9.74 -36.16
C ALA A 7 43.12 -9.83 -35.89
N LEU A 8 42.60 -11.03 -35.62
CA LEU A 8 41.16 -11.25 -35.36
C LEU A 8 40.78 -10.95 -33.90
N VAL A 9 41.74 -11.04 -32.97
CA VAL A 9 41.58 -10.65 -31.56
C VAL A 9 41.64 -9.13 -31.37
N ALA A 10 42.39 -8.41 -32.22
CA ALA A 10 42.46 -6.96 -32.18
C ALA A 10 41.18 -6.26 -32.71
N LEU A 11 40.41 -6.92 -33.58
CA LEU A 11 39.15 -6.37 -34.10
C LEU A 11 37.94 -6.63 -33.19
N ALA A 12 38.06 -7.54 -32.22
CA ALA A 12 36.99 -7.88 -31.27
C ALA A 12 36.98 -7.00 -30.00
N THR A 13 38.03 -6.22 -29.74
CA THR A 13 38.12 -5.34 -28.56
C THR A 13 37.60 -3.92 -28.78
N VAL A 14 37.31 -3.53 -30.03
CA VAL A 14 36.74 -2.22 -30.35
C VAL A 14 35.20 -2.19 -30.21
N SER A 15 34.55 -3.35 -30.01
CA SER A 15 33.10 -3.41 -29.80
C SER A 15 32.64 -3.23 -28.34
N PHE A 16 33.55 -2.95 -27.40
CA PHE A 16 33.19 -2.64 -26.01
C PHE A 16 33.40 -1.18 -25.60
N SER A 17 33.84 -0.30 -26.51
CA SER A 17 33.94 1.16 -26.25
C SER A 17 32.80 1.98 -26.86
N ALA A 18 31.70 1.33 -27.27
CA ALA A 18 30.51 2.01 -27.79
C ALA A 18 29.43 2.31 -26.73
N CYS A 19 29.74 2.17 -25.44
CA CYS A 19 29.00 2.88 -24.40
C CYS A 19 29.86 4.06 -23.95
N ASN A 20 29.67 5.18 -24.65
CA ASN A 20 29.94 6.50 -24.09
C ASN A 20 29.22 6.56 -22.72
N ASN A 21 29.98 6.40 -21.64
CA ASN A 21 29.44 6.34 -20.27
C ASN A 21 29.06 7.74 -19.77
N LYS A 22 28.24 8.43 -20.56
CA LYS A 22 27.50 9.63 -20.20
C LYS A 22 26.00 9.32 -20.11
N ALA A 23 25.70 8.09 -19.68
CA ALA A 23 24.38 7.67 -19.25
C ALA A 23 24.27 7.70 -17.72
N ALA A 24 25.37 7.46 -16.99
CA ALA A 24 25.45 7.67 -15.54
C ALA A 24 25.19 9.15 -15.19
N ASP A 25 25.81 10.09 -15.90
CA ASP A 25 25.59 11.55 -15.74
C ASP A 25 24.17 12.02 -16.13
N LYS A 26 23.33 11.16 -16.70
CA LYS A 26 21.95 11.49 -17.12
C LYS A 26 20.88 10.85 -16.26
N VAL A 27 21.27 10.01 -15.30
CA VAL A 27 20.39 9.73 -14.19
C VAL A 27 20.52 10.93 -13.28
N ASP A 28 19.54 11.81 -13.39
CA ASP A 28 19.34 12.87 -12.43
C ASP A 28 19.28 12.22 -11.04
N GLU A 29 20.32 12.39 -10.23
CA GLU A 29 20.44 11.80 -8.89
C GLU A 29 19.21 12.16 -8.03
N SER A 30 18.54 13.29 -8.29
CA SER A 30 17.27 13.64 -7.63
C SER A 30 16.13 12.67 -7.94
N LYS A 31 16.12 12.04 -9.13
CA LYS A 31 15.09 11.06 -9.52
C LYS A 31 15.34 9.69 -8.91
N LYS A 32 16.60 9.36 -8.62
CA LYS A 32 16.97 8.12 -7.93
C LYS A 32 16.64 8.21 -6.46
N GLU A 33 16.94 9.33 -5.80
CA GLU A 33 16.52 9.59 -4.42
C GLU A 33 15.00 9.62 -4.27
N MET A 34 14.26 10.18 -5.23
CA MET A 34 12.79 10.13 -5.25
C MET A 34 12.22 8.74 -5.55
N ALA A 35 12.91 7.93 -6.36
CA ALA A 35 12.51 6.54 -6.62
C ALA A 35 12.76 5.67 -5.37
N ASP A 36 13.90 5.83 -4.72
CA ASP A 36 14.24 5.13 -3.49
C ASP A 36 13.33 5.57 -2.33
N GLN A 37 12.91 6.84 -2.26
CA GLN A 37 11.90 7.31 -1.29
C GLN A 37 10.50 6.77 -1.57
N ARG A 38 10.09 6.63 -2.84
CA ARG A 38 8.81 6.01 -3.22
C ARG A 38 8.80 4.53 -2.85
N ASP A 39 9.92 3.86 -3.05
CA ASP A 39 10.05 2.42 -2.83
C ASP A 39 10.35 2.09 -1.35
N ALA A 40 10.87 3.06 -0.57
CA ALA A 40 11.10 2.97 0.87
C ALA A 40 9.95 3.52 1.74
N LYS A 41 8.96 4.20 1.14
CA LYS A 41 7.73 4.55 1.88
C LYS A 41 7.02 3.23 2.15
N ALA A 42 7.18 2.71 3.36
CA ALA A 42 6.43 1.56 3.86
C ALA A 42 4.98 1.70 3.42
N GLU A 43 4.37 0.64 2.91
CA GLU A 43 2.96 0.69 2.53
C GLU A 43 2.16 1.05 3.80
N VAL A 44 1.75 2.32 3.86
CA VAL A 44 1.05 2.89 4.99
C VAL A 44 -0.42 2.56 4.79
N PHE A 45 -0.96 1.72 5.66
CA PHE A 45 -2.35 1.25 5.58
C PHE A 45 -3.17 1.76 6.77
N PRO A 46 -4.48 1.99 6.58
CA PRO A 46 -5.39 2.14 7.71
C PRO A 46 -5.50 0.80 8.45
N VAL A 47 -5.70 0.87 9.76
CA VAL A 47 -5.95 -0.31 10.61
C VAL A 47 -7.14 0.03 11.50
N MET A 48 -8.18 -0.80 11.44
CA MET A 48 -9.38 -0.65 12.27
C MET A 48 -9.24 -1.50 13.52
N GLU A 49 -9.36 -0.89 14.70
CA GLU A 49 -9.41 -1.59 15.98
C GLU A 49 -10.68 -1.22 16.73
N PHE A 50 -11.54 -2.20 16.99
CA PHE A 50 -12.80 -2.00 17.73
C PHE A 50 -12.58 -2.08 19.23
N ASP A 51 -13.28 -1.23 19.98
CA ASP A 51 -13.30 -1.26 21.45
C ASP A 51 -13.90 -2.57 21.97
N GLU A 52 -14.89 -3.10 21.23
CA GLU A 52 -15.51 -4.39 21.49
C GLU A 52 -15.97 -5.06 20.19
N ALA A 53 -15.90 -6.40 20.17
CA ALA A 53 -16.28 -7.20 18.99
C ALA A 53 -17.70 -7.78 19.08
N MET A 54 -18.34 -7.69 20.25
CA MET A 54 -19.63 -8.33 20.50
C MET A 54 -20.42 -7.54 21.54
N HIS A 55 -21.71 -7.40 21.27
CA HIS A 55 -22.71 -6.92 22.20
C HIS A 55 -23.82 -7.95 22.32
N ASP A 56 -24.24 -8.26 23.55
CA ASP A 56 -25.36 -9.15 23.83
C ASP A 56 -26.53 -8.32 24.38
N PHE A 57 -27.60 -8.22 23.58
CA PHE A 57 -28.82 -7.53 23.98
C PHE A 57 -29.61 -8.30 25.06
N GLY A 58 -29.29 -9.56 25.32
CA GLY A 58 -30.00 -10.43 26.23
C GLY A 58 -31.39 -10.80 25.70
N THR A 59 -32.42 -10.59 26.53
CA THR A 59 -33.81 -10.85 26.15
C THR A 59 -34.43 -9.57 25.62
N VAL A 60 -34.92 -9.62 24.38
CA VAL A 60 -35.58 -8.50 23.69
C VAL A 60 -37.01 -8.92 23.36
N GLU A 61 -37.98 -8.07 23.66
CA GLU A 61 -39.39 -8.34 23.39
C GLU A 61 -39.75 -8.11 21.91
N GLU A 62 -40.78 -8.79 21.41
CA GLU A 62 -41.20 -8.63 20.01
C GLU A 62 -41.64 -7.19 19.72
N GLY A 63 -41.02 -6.57 18.70
CA GLY A 63 -41.28 -5.18 18.31
C GLY A 63 -40.52 -4.14 19.11
N GLU A 64 -39.72 -4.54 20.11
CA GLU A 64 -38.79 -3.65 20.79
C GLU A 64 -37.66 -3.22 19.85
N VAL A 65 -37.34 -1.93 19.84
CA VAL A 65 -36.21 -1.38 19.08
C VAL A 65 -35.04 -1.23 20.05
N VAL A 66 -33.99 -1.99 19.80
CA VAL A 66 -32.73 -1.91 20.53
C VAL A 66 -31.63 -1.36 19.63
N GLU A 67 -30.72 -0.58 20.21
CA GLU A 67 -29.62 0.04 19.48
C GLU A 67 -28.33 -0.14 20.26
N HIS A 68 -27.23 -0.29 19.53
CA HIS A 68 -25.89 -0.33 20.10
C HIS A 68 -24.90 0.31 19.13
N THR A 69 -23.91 1.02 19.66
CA THR A 69 -22.88 1.69 18.85
C THR A 69 -21.53 1.04 19.10
N PHE A 70 -20.96 0.44 18.06
CA PHE A 70 -19.59 -0.02 18.07
C PHE A 70 -18.65 1.15 17.74
N VAL A 71 -17.67 1.38 18.60
CA VAL A 71 -16.62 2.37 18.41
C VAL A 71 -15.36 1.66 17.94
N PHE A 72 -14.66 2.27 16.98
CA PHE A 72 -13.35 1.83 16.55
C PHE A 72 -12.40 3.01 16.42
N THR A 73 -11.11 2.73 16.54
CA THR A 73 -10.02 3.67 16.32
C THR A 73 -9.24 3.27 15.08
N ASN A 74 -8.77 4.26 14.30
CA ASN A 74 -7.83 4.01 13.21
C ASN A 74 -6.40 4.01 13.77
N THR A 75 -5.87 2.83 14.10
CA THR A 75 -4.52 2.66 14.65
C THR A 75 -3.44 2.51 13.59
N GLY A 76 -3.80 2.61 12.31
CA GLY A 76 -2.87 2.60 11.18
C GLY A 76 -2.29 3.99 10.89
N ASP A 77 -1.47 4.08 9.86
CA ASP A 77 -0.76 5.32 9.51
C ASP A 77 -1.39 6.05 8.30
N ALA A 78 -2.50 5.53 7.76
CA ALA A 78 -3.24 6.11 6.63
C ALA A 78 -4.71 6.40 6.98
N PRO A 79 -5.38 7.33 6.27
CA PRO A 79 -6.81 7.57 6.47
C PRO A 79 -7.65 6.31 6.20
N LEU A 80 -8.59 6.02 7.08
CA LEU A 80 -9.52 4.90 7.00
C LEU A 80 -10.85 5.37 6.40
N ILE A 81 -11.37 4.66 5.40
CA ILE A 81 -12.71 4.90 4.84
C ILE A 81 -13.55 3.63 5.03
N VAL A 82 -14.73 3.80 5.61
CA VAL A 82 -15.74 2.72 5.68
C VAL A 82 -16.57 2.77 4.40
N SER A 83 -16.31 1.82 3.50
CA SER A 83 -16.99 1.78 2.20
C SER A 83 -18.42 1.26 2.30
N ASP A 84 -18.68 0.35 3.24
CA ASP A 84 -19.97 -0.32 3.41
C ASP A 84 -20.07 -0.98 4.78
N ALA A 85 -21.29 -1.18 5.29
CA ALA A 85 -21.58 -2.00 6.46
C ALA A 85 -22.84 -2.84 6.21
N ASN A 86 -22.72 -4.15 6.37
CA ASN A 86 -23.78 -5.10 6.04
C ASN A 86 -24.17 -5.93 7.25
N ALA A 87 -25.47 -6.07 7.47
CA ALA A 87 -26.02 -7.03 8.41
C ALA A 87 -26.14 -8.42 7.75
N SER A 88 -25.77 -9.47 8.47
CA SER A 88 -26.00 -10.85 8.04
C SER A 88 -27.46 -11.28 8.21
N CYS A 89 -28.21 -10.62 9.11
CA CYS A 89 -29.62 -10.86 9.38
C CYS A 89 -30.44 -9.60 9.11
N GLY A 90 -31.54 -9.75 8.36
CA GLY A 90 -32.36 -8.62 7.89
C GLY A 90 -33.16 -7.88 8.96
N CYS A 91 -33.11 -8.32 10.23
CA CYS A 91 -33.75 -7.60 11.34
C CYS A 91 -32.87 -6.47 11.91
N THR A 92 -31.61 -6.37 11.51
CA THR A 92 -30.67 -5.33 11.95
C THR A 92 -30.30 -4.43 10.79
N VAL A 93 -30.15 -3.12 11.05
CA VAL A 93 -29.79 -2.12 10.05
C VAL A 93 -28.60 -1.33 10.56
N PRO A 94 -27.39 -1.54 10.02
CA PRO A 94 -26.22 -0.78 10.43
C PRO A 94 -26.26 0.63 9.84
N THR A 95 -25.74 1.58 10.60
CA THR A 95 -25.33 2.90 10.10
C THR A 95 -23.86 3.09 10.47
N TRP A 96 -23.12 3.87 9.68
CA TRP A 96 -21.69 4.05 9.88
C TRP A 96 -21.26 5.49 9.58
N THR A 97 -20.05 5.84 10.04
CA THR A 97 -19.45 7.15 9.77
C THR A 97 -19.09 7.28 8.29
N GLU A 98 -19.53 8.38 7.68
CA GLU A 98 -19.16 8.74 6.32
C GLU A 98 -17.85 9.56 6.29
N GLY A 99 -17.05 9.35 5.25
CA GLY A 99 -15.80 10.07 5.02
C GLY A 99 -14.56 9.37 5.57
N ALA A 100 -13.44 10.09 5.52
CA ALA A 100 -12.14 9.57 5.92
C ALA A 100 -11.85 9.87 7.40
N ILE A 101 -11.42 8.84 8.12
CA ILE A 101 -11.05 8.87 9.54
C ILE A 101 -9.53 8.91 9.62
N ALA A 102 -8.98 9.97 10.21
CA ALA A 102 -7.54 10.12 10.35
C ALA A 102 -6.95 9.05 11.30
N PRO A 103 -5.64 8.75 11.19
CA PRO A 103 -4.91 8.01 12.22
C PRO A 103 -5.03 8.62 13.63
N GLY A 104 -5.11 7.76 14.64
CA GLY A 104 -5.25 8.11 16.06
C GLY A 104 -6.67 8.47 16.48
#